data_AF-A0A6V7L7W2-F1
#
_entry.id   AF-A0A6V7L7W2-F1
#
_cell.length_a   1.000
_cell.length_b   1.000
_cell.length_c   1.000
_cell.angle_alpha   90.00
_cell.angle_beta   90.00
_cell.angle_gamma   90.00
#
_symmetry.space_group_name_H-M   'P 1'
#
loop_
_entity.id
_entity.type
_entity.pdbx_description
1 polymer ?
#
loop_
_entity_poly.entity_id
_entity_poly.type
_entity_poly.pdbx_seq_one_letter_code
_entity_poly.pdbx_strand_id
1 'polypeptide(L)'
;MLQSVVSGGSRCARRGLVFVFIWGLVMIAALQFRRIENEQQQSHDSPTIDEIYSTPGVWSSEQLHSSGIGTLGIRELSAYTSSKRVSVDNDVNKRLKKLTDKREPMLDKRPPKTDDEIVKEVESKLPSLPLAYWLKTTNSKVTGINKPVGGCQAKFPSIFDLEFNNIYWQTLRSSNGTFQLFGAYYDNRKLSRIGPAVRIVGMIDRIDPKIKTYCQFWYENDREPKVVEILEYKYIWYAKWGNYKQGIYQPYVIACKIPQAYWHKGSPASVSIVEKPCDTATNNLRVIYNKPDIKKEFAVCVKGLDFLHEDLSVRLIEWIELISILGADKIYFYELQVHPNVTKVLDYYKKLGKIDVTPLTLPGGQPNVPAFQHMYLTKKTNHKRQNELIPYNDCLYKHMYEYEYIALLDIDEVIMPVKDRTWSELMKRVLPKALNIRNETRASYNVRNVYFLDDLLHSHGEFDHVP
;
A
#
# COMPACT_ATOMS: atom_id res chain seq x y z
N MET A 1 -86.14 -31.91 -17.82
CA MET A 1 -87.35 -31.19 -17.42
C MET A 1 -86.95 -30.20 -16.31
N LEU A 2 -87.14 -28.89 -16.55
CA LEU A 2 -87.11 -27.73 -15.62
C LEU A 2 -85.74 -27.34 -14.98
N GLN A 3 -85.05 -26.29 -15.47
CA GLN A 3 -85.13 -24.84 -15.13
C GLN A 3 -84.42 -24.48 -13.80
N SER A 4 -83.20 -23.91 -13.82
CA SER A 4 -82.80 -22.49 -13.99
C SER A 4 -82.91 -21.61 -12.73
N VAL A 5 -81.77 -21.20 -12.15
CA VAL A 5 -81.57 -19.90 -11.49
C VAL A 5 -80.13 -19.41 -11.74
N VAL A 6 -80.04 -18.12 -12.09
CA VAL A 6 -78.90 -17.28 -12.50
C VAL A 6 -78.12 -16.75 -11.29
N SER A 7 -76.81 -16.47 -11.42
CA SER A 7 -76.20 -15.17 -11.04
C SER A 7 -74.66 -15.18 -10.94
N GLY A 8 -74.01 -14.31 -11.73
CA GLY A 8 -73.07 -13.31 -11.21
C GLY A 8 -71.72 -13.76 -10.65
N GLY A 9 -70.72 -13.98 -11.51
CA GLY A 9 -69.35 -14.20 -11.04
C GLY A 9 -68.26 -14.22 -12.12
N SER A 10 -68.18 -13.23 -13.02
CA SER A 10 -67.10 -13.24 -14.04
C SER A 10 -66.72 -11.86 -14.60
N ARG A 11 -66.61 -10.84 -13.74
CA ARG A 11 -65.92 -9.58 -14.10
C ARG A 11 -64.63 -9.36 -13.32
N CYS A 12 -64.58 -9.76 -12.04
CA CYS A 12 -63.38 -9.60 -11.21
C CYS A 12 -62.26 -10.57 -11.64
N ALA A 13 -62.59 -11.84 -11.90
CA ALA A 13 -61.60 -12.84 -12.36
C ALA A 13 -61.00 -12.48 -13.73
N ARG A 14 -61.82 -11.96 -14.65
CA ARG A 14 -61.34 -11.48 -15.96
C ARG A 14 -60.43 -10.25 -15.83
N ARG A 15 -60.75 -9.31 -14.93
CA ARG A 15 -59.90 -8.14 -14.66
C ARG A 15 -58.58 -8.52 -13.98
N GLY A 16 -58.59 -9.49 -13.07
CA GLY A 16 -57.38 -10.02 -12.44
C GLY A 16 -56.44 -10.70 -13.44
N LEU A 17 -56.97 -11.54 -14.33
CA LEU A 17 -56.18 -12.20 -15.38
C LEU A 17 -55.58 -11.20 -16.37
N VAL A 18 -56.35 -10.17 -16.77
CA VAL A 18 -55.84 -9.10 -17.64
C VAL A 18 -54.73 -8.31 -16.94
N PHE A 19 -54.87 -8.03 -15.64
CA PHE A 19 -53.84 -7.32 -14.89
C PHE A 19 -52.55 -8.14 -14.80
N VAL A 20 -52.63 -9.44 -14.49
CA VAL A 20 -51.46 -10.32 -14.45
C VAL A 20 -50.78 -10.43 -15.81
N PHE A 21 -51.54 -10.49 -16.90
CA PHE A 21 -50.99 -10.56 -18.25
C PHE A 21 -50.28 -9.26 -18.66
N ILE A 22 -50.88 -8.10 -18.36
CA ILE A 22 -50.27 -6.78 -18.61
C ILE A 22 -49.01 -6.61 -17.75
N TRP A 23 -49.05 -6.99 -16.48
CA TRP A 23 -47.89 -6.91 -15.59
C TRP A 23 -46.75 -7.84 -16.03
N GLY A 24 -47.08 -9.03 -16.55
CA GLY A 24 -46.12 -9.94 -17.16
C GLY A 24 -45.43 -9.33 -18.38
N LEU A 25 -46.19 -8.69 -19.28
CA LEU A 25 -45.63 -8.00 -20.45
C LEU A 25 -44.74 -6.81 -20.07
N VAL A 26 -45.13 -6.03 -19.05
CA VAL A 26 -44.31 -4.92 -18.53
C VAL A 26 -42.99 -5.42 -17.95
N MET A 27 -42.99 -6.54 -17.22
CA MET A 27 -41.76 -7.13 -16.68
C MET A 27 -40.84 -7.69 -17.76
N ILE A 28 -41.40 -8.30 -18.81
CA ILE A 28 -40.62 -8.77 -19.97
C ILE A 28 -40.01 -7.57 -20.71
N ALA A 29 -40.78 -6.49 -20.91
CA ALA A 29 -40.27 -5.27 -21.52
C ALA A 29 -39.17 -4.62 -20.66
N ALA A 30 -39.33 -4.57 -19.33
CA ALA A 30 -38.30 -4.04 -18.43
C ALA A 30 -37.01 -4.87 -18.44
N LEU A 31 -37.12 -6.20 -18.54
CA LEU A 31 -35.96 -7.09 -18.68
C LEU A 31 -35.27 -6.94 -20.04
N GLN A 32 -36.04 -6.75 -21.12
CA GLN A 32 -35.48 -6.49 -22.46
C GLN A 32 -34.81 -5.11 -22.54
N PHE A 33 -35.41 -4.06 -21.96
CA PHE A 33 -34.79 -2.73 -21.87
C PHE A 33 -33.48 -2.77 -21.08
N ARG A 34 -33.45 -3.46 -19.95
CA ARG A 34 -32.23 -3.61 -19.15
C ARG A 34 -31.15 -4.42 -19.86
N ARG A 35 -31.53 -5.37 -20.73
CA ARG A 35 -30.59 -6.10 -21.58
C ARG A 35 -30.02 -5.22 -22.68
N ILE A 36 -30.84 -4.40 -23.32
CA ILE A 36 -30.41 -3.43 -24.35
C ILE A 36 -29.49 -2.37 -23.73
N GLU A 37 -29.80 -1.90 -22.53
CA GLU A 37 -28.97 -0.94 -21.79
C GLU A 37 -27.60 -1.55 -21.44
N ASN A 38 -27.55 -2.82 -21.02
CA ASN A 38 -26.31 -3.55 -20.81
C ASN A 38 -25.52 -3.80 -22.12
N GLU A 39 -26.19 -4.08 -23.24
CA GLU A 39 -25.56 -4.29 -24.54
C GLU A 39 -24.98 -2.96 -25.10
N GLN A 40 -25.65 -1.82 -24.89
CA GLN A 40 -25.13 -0.49 -25.24
C GLN A 40 -23.97 -0.04 -24.34
N GLN A 41 -23.97 -0.40 -23.06
CA GLN A 41 -22.85 -0.12 -22.16
C GLN A 41 -21.60 -0.95 -22.52
N GLN A 42 -21.79 -2.13 -23.10
CA GLN A 42 -20.70 -2.99 -23.56
C GLN A 42 -20.13 -2.55 -24.92
N SER A 43 -20.88 -1.81 -25.74
CA SER A 43 -20.41 -1.28 -27.02
C SER A 43 -19.74 0.10 -26.92
N HIS A 44 -19.94 0.84 -25.82
CA HIS A 44 -19.41 2.19 -25.64
C HIS A 44 -18.17 2.29 -24.74
N ASP A 45 -17.72 1.19 -24.12
CA ASP A 45 -16.48 1.16 -23.35
C ASP A 45 -15.37 0.40 -24.11
N SER A 46 -14.36 1.16 -24.54
CA SER A 46 -13.01 0.78 -25.00
C SER A 46 -12.82 0.42 -26.49
N PRO A 47 -12.08 1.25 -27.26
CA PRO A 47 -11.45 0.80 -28.49
C PRO A 47 -10.35 -0.23 -28.18
N THR A 48 -10.24 -1.26 -29.01
CA THR A 48 -9.18 -2.26 -29.01
C THR A 48 -7.81 -1.60 -29.27
N ILE A 49 -6.79 -2.03 -28.53
CA ILE A 49 -5.42 -1.46 -28.47
C ILE A 49 -4.63 -1.55 -29.79
N ASP A 50 -5.21 -2.09 -30.87
CA ASP A 50 -4.53 -2.22 -32.17
C ASP A 50 -4.61 -0.96 -33.05
N GLU A 51 -5.32 0.11 -32.64
CA GLU A 51 -5.46 1.34 -33.43
C GLU A 51 -4.67 2.56 -32.92
N ILE A 52 -3.90 2.47 -31.83
CA ILE A 52 -3.27 3.66 -31.20
C ILE A 52 -1.73 3.70 -31.30
N TYR A 53 -1.06 2.62 -31.74
CA TYR A 53 0.40 2.63 -31.91
C TYR A 53 0.83 2.08 -33.27
N SER A 54 1.23 2.97 -34.17
CA SER A 54 2.01 2.63 -35.37
C SER A 54 3.41 2.17 -34.94
N THR A 55 3.67 0.86 -35.05
CA THR A 55 5.00 0.27 -34.87
C THR A 55 5.88 0.55 -36.10
N PRO A 56 7.07 1.15 -35.97
CA PRO A 56 8.06 1.13 -37.04
C PRO A 56 8.87 -0.18 -37.01
N GLY A 57 8.78 -0.94 -38.10
CA GLY A 57 9.90 -1.68 -38.71
C GLY A 57 10.53 -2.84 -37.93
N VAL A 58 9.96 -4.03 -38.09
CA VAL A 58 10.69 -5.30 -37.89
C VAL A 58 11.71 -5.44 -39.03
N TRP A 59 13.01 -5.48 -38.68
CA TRP A 59 14.03 -5.99 -39.59
C TRP A 59 13.96 -7.52 -39.60
N SER A 60 13.65 -8.06 -40.77
CA SER A 60 13.74 -9.48 -41.09
C SER A 60 15.20 -9.93 -41.13
N SER A 61 15.49 -11.06 -40.48
CA SER A 61 16.68 -11.86 -40.77
C SER A 61 16.20 -13.23 -41.24
N GLU A 62 16.42 -13.48 -42.52
CA GLU A 62 16.31 -14.80 -43.13
C GLU A 62 17.44 -15.71 -42.64
N GLN A 63 17.03 -16.93 -42.25
CA GLN A 63 17.64 -18.24 -42.49
C GLN A 63 19.17 -18.40 -42.49
N LEU A 64 19.69 -19.27 -41.60
CA LEU A 64 20.45 -20.44 -42.07
C LEU A 64 20.47 -21.60 -41.04
N HIS A 65 19.92 -22.72 -41.49
CA HIS A 65 20.09 -24.14 -41.12
C HIS A 65 20.70 -24.57 -39.77
N SER A 66 19.89 -25.35 -39.04
CA SER A 66 20.32 -26.31 -38.04
C SER A 66 20.87 -27.60 -38.67
N SER A 67 22.03 -28.04 -38.23
CA SER A 67 22.38 -29.45 -38.12
C SER A 67 22.79 -29.72 -36.67
N GLY A 68 22.09 -30.66 -36.04
CA GLY A 68 22.28 -30.98 -34.63
C GLY A 68 23.58 -31.74 -34.36
N ILE A 69 23.91 -31.85 -33.08
CA ILE A 69 24.47 -33.04 -32.40
C ILE A 69 24.67 -32.68 -30.91
N GLY A 70 24.18 -33.57 -30.03
CA GLY A 70 24.97 -34.06 -28.90
C GLY A 70 25.00 -33.25 -27.59
N THR A 71 24.20 -33.72 -26.63
CA THR A 71 24.44 -33.60 -25.19
C THR A 71 25.87 -33.99 -24.77
N LEU A 72 26.58 -33.13 -24.04
CA LEU A 72 27.68 -33.47 -23.11
C LEU A 72 27.91 -32.22 -22.24
N GLY A 73 27.64 -32.22 -20.93
CA GLY A 73 28.44 -32.95 -19.95
C GLY A 73 29.49 -31.99 -19.38
N ILE A 74 29.20 -31.40 -18.22
CA ILE A 74 30.11 -30.56 -17.45
C ILE A 74 31.42 -31.33 -17.22
N ARG A 75 32.52 -30.88 -17.81
CA ARG A 75 33.88 -31.31 -17.45
C ARG A 75 34.83 -30.11 -17.42
N GLU A 76 35.42 -29.96 -16.23
CA GLU A 76 36.66 -29.30 -15.85
C GLU A 76 37.47 -28.62 -16.96
N LEU A 77 37.66 -27.30 -16.81
CA LEU A 77 38.70 -26.56 -17.52
C LEU A 77 40.08 -27.00 -17.00
N SER A 78 40.68 -27.99 -17.66
CA SER A 78 42.12 -28.23 -17.54
C SER A 78 42.88 -27.17 -18.36
N ALA A 79 43.82 -26.50 -17.72
CA ALA A 79 44.71 -25.52 -18.35
C ALA A 79 45.47 -26.13 -19.55
N TYR A 80 45.16 -25.65 -20.75
CA TYR A 80 45.96 -25.94 -21.94
C TYR A 80 47.12 -24.94 -22.01
N THR A 81 48.30 -25.39 -21.58
CA THR A 81 49.58 -24.73 -21.84
C THR A 81 49.89 -24.75 -23.32
N SER A 82 49.62 -23.64 -24.02
CA SER A 82 50.15 -23.39 -25.37
C SER A 82 51.52 -22.76 -25.26
N SER A 83 52.55 -23.56 -25.52
CA SER A 83 53.93 -23.14 -25.76
C SER A 83 54.03 -22.43 -27.11
N LYS A 84 53.66 -21.15 -27.15
CA LYS A 84 54.18 -20.18 -28.14
C LYS A 84 54.56 -18.91 -27.40
N ARG A 85 55.85 -18.79 -27.05
CA ARG A 85 56.45 -17.56 -26.54
C ARG A 85 56.47 -16.53 -27.66
N VAL A 86 55.41 -15.75 -27.77
CA VAL A 86 55.49 -14.41 -28.35
C VAL A 86 56.18 -13.55 -27.31
N SER A 87 57.24 -12.84 -27.69
CA SER A 87 57.93 -11.88 -26.82
C SER A 87 56.94 -10.81 -26.38
N VAL A 88 56.42 -10.95 -25.16
CA VAL A 88 55.59 -9.94 -24.53
C VAL A 88 56.46 -8.69 -24.35
N ASP A 89 56.09 -7.65 -25.08
CA ASP A 89 56.76 -6.36 -25.08
C ASP A 89 56.95 -5.86 -23.64
N ASN A 90 58.21 -5.58 -23.27
CA ASN A 90 58.56 -5.12 -21.93
C ASN A 90 57.80 -3.85 -21.55
N ASP A 91 57.33 -3.07 -22.54
CA ASP A 91 56.55 -1.85 -22.33
C ASP A 91 55.09 -2.12 -21.92
N VAL A 92 54.50 -3.24 -22.35
CA VAL A 92 53.15 -3.67 -21.92
C VAL A 92 53.17 -4.09 -20.45
N ASN A 93 54.18 -4.87 -20.04
CA ASN A 93 54.35 -5.23 -18.64
C ASN A 93 54.66 -4.01 -17.77
N LYS A 94 55.43 -3.02 -18.27
CA LYS A 94 55.70 -1.77 -17.56
C LYS A 94 54.45 -0.88 -17.44
N ARG A 95 53.63 -0.82 -18.48
CA ARG A 95 52.32 -0.12 -18.47
C ARG A 95 51.33 -0.79 -17.54
N LEU A 96 51.20 -2.13 -17.57
CA LEU A 96 50.35 -2.86 -16.64
C LEU A 96 50.80 -2.65 -15.19
N LYS A 97 52.10 -2.76 -14.90
CA LYS A 97 52.64 -2.49 -13.56
C LYS A 97 52.34 -1.07 -13.08
N LYS A 98 52.49 -0.08 -13.97
CA LYS A 98 52.18 1.34 -13.68
C LYS A 98 50.68 1.59 -13.48
N LEU A 99 49.80 0.75 -14.06
CA LEU A 99 48.35 0.77 -13.86
C LEU A 99 47.91 0.05 -12.58
N THR A 100 48.60 -1.02 -12.18
CA THR A 100 48.29 -1.81 -10.97
C THR A 100 48.91 -1.24 -9.70
N ASP A 101 50.09 -0.59 -9.77
CA ASP A 101 50.79 -0.03 -8.60
C ASP A 101 50.13 1.22 -8.00
N LYS A 102 49.03 1.72 -8.59
CA LYS A 102 48.36 2.97 -8.15
C LYS A 102 46.91 2.80 -7.67
N ARG A 103 46.42 1.57 -7.49
CA ARG A 103 45.06 1.35 -6.99
C ARG A 103 45.06 0.25 -5.95
N GLU A 104 45.61 0.54 -4.78
CA GLU A 104 45.17 -0.20 -3.59
C GLU A 104 43.64 -0.06 -3.51
N PRO A 105 42.90 -1.17 -3.33
CA PRO A 105 41.46 -1.06 -3.13
C PRO A 105 41.22 -0.16 -1.92
N MET A 106 40.36 0.84 -2.07
CA MET A 106 39.94 1.68 -0.94
C MET A 106 39.13 0.81 0.01
N LEU A 107 39.82 0.26 1.01
CA LEU A 107 39.18 -0.52 2.06
C LEU A 107 38.48 0.42 3.02
N ASP A 108 37.25 0.08 3.40
CA ASP A 108 36.59 0.73 4.51
C ASP A 108 37.35 0.42 5.80
N LYS A 109 38.03 1.43 6.36
CA LYS A 109 38.80 1.33 7.60
C LYS A 109 38.00 1.77 8.83
N ARG A 110 36.70 2.05 8.68
CA ARG A 110 35.85 2.41 9.81
C ARG A 110 35.75 1.22 10.78
N PRO A 111 35.70 1.47 12.10
CA PRO A 111 35.47 0.39 13.06
C PRO A 111 34.10 -0.25 12.81
N PRO A 112 33.91 -1.54 13.17
CA PRO A 112 32.58 -2.15 13.19
C PRO A 112 31.60 -1.32 14.03
N LYS A 113 30.34 -1.24 13.58
CA LYS A 113 29.27 -0.58 14.34
C LYS A 113 29.05 -1.28 15.68
N THR A 114 28.76 -0.50 16.71
CA THR A 114 28.32 -0.99 18.02
C THR A 114 26.90 -1.56 17.94
N ASP A 115 26.53 -2.41 18.90
CA ASP A 115 25.17 -2.98 18.98
C ASP A 115 24.10 -1.88 19.04
N ASP A 116 24.34 -0.79 19.78
CA ASP A 116 23.42 0.35 19.87
C ASP A 116 23.26 1.09 18.52
N GLU A 117 24.32 1.22 17.75
CA GLU A 117 24.26 1.80 16.39
C GLU A 117 23.50 0.90 15.43
N ILE A 118 23.68 -0.42 15.55
CA ILE A 118 22.94 -1.41 14.77
C ILE A 118 21.45 -1.34 15.12
N VAL A 119 21.09 -1.28 16.41
CA VAL A 119 19.68 -1.13 16.83
C VAL A 119 19.06 0.12 16.23
N LYS A 120 19.73 1.28 16.34
CA LYS A 120 19.23 2.55 15.76
C LYS A 120 19.06 2.45 14.25
N GLU A 121 19.98 1.77 13.57
CA GLU A 121 19.85 1.52 12.14
C GLU A 121 18.62 0.66 11.83
N VAL A 122 18.38 -0.41 12.58
CA VAL A 122 17.19 -1.26 12.39
C VAL A 122 15.92 -0.47 12.68
N GLU A 123 15.84 0.33 13.75
CA GLU A 123 14.68 1.19 14.03
C GLU A 123 14.39 2.18 12.90
N SER A 124 15.44 2.72 12.27
CA SER A 124 15.29 3.63 11.13
C SER A 124 14.78 2.95 9.87
N LYS A 125 15.16 1.68 9.64
CA LYS A 125 14.80 0.90 8.45
C LYS A 125 13.49 0.12 8.61
N LEU A 126 13.13 -0.25 9.83
CA LEU A 126 11.95 -1.03 10.19
C LEU A 126 11.19 -0.35 11.35
N PRO A 127 10.56 0.80 11.11
CA PRO A 127 9.85 1.55 12.16
C PRO A 127 8.65 0.79 12.74
N SER A 128 8.16 -0.25 12.05
CA SER A 128 7.09 -1.14 12.52
C SER A 128 7.57 -2.14 13.58
N LEU A 129 8.88 -2.28 13.85
CA LEU A 129 9.41 -3.22 14.84
C LEU A 129 9.53 -2.54 16.23
N PRO A 130 9.04 -3.14 17.33
CA PRO A 130 9.07 -2.53 18.66
C PRO A 130 10.41 -2.76 19.38
N LEU A 131 11.54 -2.36 18.77
CA LEU A 131 12.88 -2.64 19.29
C LEU A 131 13.16 -2.00 20.67
N ALA A 132 12.84 -0.72 20.85
CA ALA A 132 12.94 -0.06 22.14
C ALA A 132 12.19 -0.80 23.26
N TYR A 133 11.02 -1.39 22.96
CA TYR A 133 10.27 -2.19 23.93
C TYR A 133 10.94 -3.55 24.20
N TRP A 134 11.43 -4.21 23.15
CA TRP A 134 12.15 -5.49 23.29
C TRP A 134 13.41 -5.34 24.14
N LEU A 135 14.25 -4.32 23.89
CA LEU A 135 15.47 -4.04 24.66
C LEU A 135 15.18 -3.79 26.14
N LYS A 136 14.12 -3.04 26.46
CA LYS A 136 13.70 -2.84 27.86
C LYS A 136 13.30 -4.16 28.52
N THR A 137 12.56 -5.00 27.81
CA THR A 137 12.03 -6.27 28.33
C THR A 137 13.12 -7.34 28.49
N THR A 138 14.13 -7.38 27.61
CA THR A 138 15.25 -8.33 27.70
C THR A 138 16.28 -7.96 28.78
N ASN A 139 16.59 -6.67 28.92
CA ASN A 139 17.50 -6.17 29.97
C ASN A 139 16.85 -6.26 31.35
N SER A 140 15.53 -6.10 31.41
CA SER A 140 14.74 -6.47 32.57
C SER A 140 14.68 -7.99 32.66
N LYS A 141 15.76 -8.65 33.10
CA LYS A 141 15.66 -9.99 33.68
C LYS A 141 14.73 -9.89 34.88
N VAL A 142 13.42 -9.98 34.66
CA VAL A 142 12.40 -9.93 35.71
C VAL A 142 12.52 -11.25 36.49
N THR A 143 13.45 -11.25 37.43
CA THR A 143 13.63 -12.28 38.45
C THR A 143 12.41 -12.26 39.35
N GLY A 144 11.50 -13.21 39.12
CA GLY A 144 10.30 -13.36 39.92
C GLY A 144 9.33 -14.34 39.29
N ILE A 145 9.67 -15.64 39.34
CA ILE A 145 8.75 -16.75 39.05
C ILE A 145 7.70 -16.75 40.16
N ASN A 146 6.65 -15.97 40.02
CA ASN A 146 5.41 -16.22 40.76
C ASN A 146 4.67 -17.35 40.04
N LYS A 147 4.22 -18.33 40.82
CA LYS A 147 3.51 -19.53 40.33
C LYS A 147 2.32 -19.14 39.43
N PRO A 148 2.04 -19.94 38.38
CA PRO A 148 0.96 -19.66 37.45
C PRO A 148 -0.38 -19.72 38.18
N VAL A 149 -1.11 -18.60 38.19
CA VAL A 149 -2.54 -18.59 38.50
C VAL A 149 -3.25 -18.93 37.20
N GLY A 150 -4.04 -20.01 37.20
CA GLY A 150 -4.65 -20.59 36.00
C GLY A 150 -5.18 -19.54 35.01
N GLY A 151 -4.58 -19.50 33.83
CA GLY A 151 -4.82 -18.50 32.79
C GLY A 151 -3.83 -18.64 31.64
N CYS A 152 -4.19 -18.05 30.50
CA CYS A 152 -3.45 -18.06 29.25
C CYS A 152 -2.08 -17.35 29.36
N GLN A 153 -0.96 -18.09 29.40
CA GLN A 153 0.38 -17.51 29.53
C GLN A 153 1.05 -17.31 28.16
N ALA A 154 0.62 -16.30 27.42
CA ALA A 154 1.29 -15.89 26.18
C ALA A 154 2.66 -15.26 26.50
N LYS A 155 3.71 -15.74 25.83
CA LYS A 155 5.08 -15.22 25.99
C LYS A 155 5.34 -14.08 25.00
N PHE A 156 6.10 -13.08 25.42
CA PHE A 156 6.56 -12.04 24.50
C PHE A 156 7.44 -12.68 23.42
N PRO A 157 7.15 -12.48 22.13
CA PRO A 157 7.92 -13.12 21.07
C PRO A 157 9.31 -12.49 20.97
N SER A 158 10.33 -13.32 20.76
CA SER A 158 11.66 -12.84 20.41
C SER A 158 11.60 -12.14 19.05
N ILE A 159 12.31 -11.01 18.89
CA ILE A 159 12.42 -10.35 17.58
C ILE A 159 13.05 -11.26 16.52
N PHE A 160 13.84 -12.25 16.94
CA PHE A 160 14.50 -13.22 16.06
C PHE A 160 13.58 -14.37 15.63
N ASP A 161 12.45 -14.56 16.31
CA ASP A 161 11.45 -15.58 16.00
C ASP A 161 10.28 -15.02 15.18
N LEU A 162 10.32 -13.72 14.83
CA LEU A 162 9.32 -13.11 13.98
C LEU A 162 9.51 -13.55 12.53
N GLU A 163 8.41 -13.92 11.88
CA GLU A 163 8.40 -14.23 10.45
C GLU A 163 8.25 -12.94 9.64
N PHE A 164 9.21 -12.70 8.74
CA PHE A 164 9.16 -11.59 7.80
C PHE A 164 8.89 -12.09 6.38
N ASN A 165 8.09 -11.34 5.64
CA ASN A 165 8.03 -11.43 4.19
C ASN A 165 8.79 -10.24 3.60
N ASN A 166 9.76 -10.54 2.75
CA ASN A 166 10.71 -9.59 2.18
C ASN A 166 11.50 -8.79 3.25
N ILE A 167 11.11 -7.56 3.53
CA ILE A 167 11.78 -6.57 4.38
C ILE A 167 10.76 -5.97 5.35
N TYR A 168 9.64 -5.42 4.85
CA TYR A 168 8.75 -4.56 5.65
C TYR A 168 7.53 -5.27 6.26
N TRP A 169 7.24 -6.50 5.84
CA TRP A 169 6.00 -7.19 6.20
C TRP A 169 6.26 -8.29 7.21
N GLN A 170 5.41 -8.40 8.22
CA GLN A 170 5.43 -9.52 9.15
C GLN A 170 4.34 -10.53 8.78
N THR A 171 4.66 -11.82 8.88
CA THR A 171 3.77 -12.90 8.45
C THR A 171 3.10 -13.57 9.64
N LEU A 172 1.78 -13.73 9.55
CA LEU A 172 1.03 -14.71 10.34
C LEU A 172 0.51 -15.79 9.41
N ARG A 173 0.91 -17.04 9.66
CA ARG A 173 0.36 -18.23 9.01
C ARG A 173 -0.72 -18.81 9.91
N SER A 174 -1.93 -18.90 9.39
CA SER A 174 -3.07 -19.45 10.10
C SER A 174 -3.60 -20.69 9.41
N SER A 175 -4.50 -21.42 10.08
CA SER A 175 -5.20 -22.56 9.49
C SER A 175 -6.05 -22.20 8.27
N ASN A 176 -6.45 -20.93 8.12
CA ASN A 176 -7.22 -20.45 6.98
C ASN A 176 -6.71 -19.09 6.47
N GLY A 177 -5.53 -19.14 5.85
CA GLY A 177 -4.94 -18.01 5.14
C GLY A 177 -3.64 -17.51 5.77
N THR A 178 -2.93 -16.74 4.97
CA THR A 178 -1.70 -16.06 5.35
C THR A 178 -1.95 -14.56 5.38
N PHE A 179 -1.51 -13.93 6.46
CA PHE A 179 -1.63 -12.50 6.70
C PHE A 179 -0.24 -11.89 6.54
N GLN A 180 -0.14 -10.86 5.71
CA GLN A 180 1.03 -10.01 5.56
C GLN A 180 0.70 -8.68 6.22
N LEU A 181 1.26 -8.44 7.39
CA LEU A 181 0.97 -7.28 8.21
C LEU A 181 2.02 -6.20 7.97
N PHE A 182 1.58 -4.98 7.68
CA PHE A 182 2.45 -3.86 7.32
C PHE A 182 2.75 -2.95 8.52
N GLY A 183 1.71 -2.55 9.24
CA GLY A 183 1.84 -1.62 10.37
C GLY A 183 0.62 -1.60 11.26
N ALA A 184 0.79 -1.10 12.49
CA ALA A 184 -0.24 -1.00 13.51
C ALA A 184 -0.30 0.42 14.10
N TYR A 185 -1.51 0.94 14.31
CA TYR A 185 -1.75 2.33 14.69
C TYR A 185 -2.82 2.44 15.76
N TYR A 186 -2.59 3.29 16.74
CA TYR A 186 -3.58 3.55 17.78
C TYR A 186 -4.62 4.57 17.28
N ASP A 187 -5.89 4.19 17.33
CA ASP A 187 -7.03 5.02 16.95
C ASP A 187 -7.93 5.25 18.16
N ASN A 188 -7.81 6.44 18.75
CA ASN A 188 -8.66 6.95 19.83
C ASN A 188 -9.56 8.12 19.41
N ARG A 189 -9.91 8.23 18.12
CA ARG A 189 -10.83 9.28 17.64
C ARG A 189 -12.15 9.23 18.42
N LYS A 190 -12.57 10.37 18.98
CA LYS A 190 -13.77 10.48 19.84
C LYS A 190 -15.07 10.00 19.17
N LEU A 191 -15.18 10.18 17.85
CA LEU A 191 -16.34 9.79 17.05
C LEU A 191 -16.27 8.33 16.56
N SER A 192 -15.22 7.59 16.90
CA SER A 192 -15.12 6.16 16.61
C SER A 192 -16.20 5.40 17.39
N ARG A 193 -17.10 4.71 16.67
CA ARG A 193 -18.18 3.92 17.28
C ARG A 193 -17.69 2.76 18.14
N ILE A 194 -16.47 2.28 17.90
CA ILE A 194 -15.89 1.14 18.62
C ILE A 194 -15.03 1.57 19.82
N GLY A 195 -14.84 2.88 20.03
CA GLY A 195 -13.92 3.43 21.01
C GLY A 195 -12.44 3.32 20.59
N PRO A 196 -11.51 3.48 21.55
CA PRO A 196 -10.09 3.22 21.35
C PRO A 196 -9.82 1.82 20.80
N ALA A 197 -9.05 1.75 19.73
CA ALA A 197 -8.70 0.52 19.04
C ALA A 197 -7.29 0.60 18.44
N VAL A 198 -6.71 -0.56 18.16
CA VAL A 198 -5.53 -0.66 17.29
C VAL A 198 -6.01 -1.07 15.90
N ARG A 199 -5.63 -0.29 14.90
CA ARG A 199 -5.87 -0.55 13.47
C ARG A 199 -4.60 -1.15 12.89
N ILE A 200 -4.69 -2.30 12.26
CA ILE A 200 -3.56 -2.98 11.62
C ILE A 200 -3.82 -3.01 10.12
N VAL A 201 -2.91 -2.45 9.33
CA VAL A 201 -2.97 -2.46 7.88
C VAL A 201 -2.20 -3.66 7.36
N GLY A 202 -2.78 -4.41 6.43
CA GLY A 202 -2.12 -5.58 5.86
C GLY A 202 -2.84 -6.15 4.65
N MET A 203 -2.27 -7.21 4.09
CA MET A 203 -2.87 -8.00 3.02
C MET A 203 -3.08 -9.45 3.44
N ILE A 204 -4.22 -10.02 3.09
CA ILE A 204 -4.59 -11.40 3.44
C ILE A 204 -4.87 -12.16 2.15
N ASP A 205 -4.34 -13.37 1.99
CA ASP A 205 -4.62 -14.22 0.82
C ASP A 205 -6.02 -14.88 0.84
N ARG A 206 -6.91 -14.37 1.70
CA ARG A 206 -8.29 -14.79 1.84
C ARG A 206 -9.23 -13.61 1.72
N ILE A 207 -10.32 -13.85 1.01
CA ILE A 207 -11.50 -13.00 1.00
C ILE A 207 -12.41 -13.44 2.14
N ASP A 208 -12.91 -12.45 2.88
CA ASP A 208 -13.86 -12.64 3.99
C ASP A 208 -13.34 -13.70 4.98
N PRO A 209 -12.15 -13.45 5.59
CA PRO A 209 -11.49 -14.41 6.47
C PRO A 209 -12.42 -14.79 7.63
N LYS A 210 -12.82 -16.07 7.66
CA LYS A 210 -13.73 -16.63 8.69
C LYS A 210 -13.02 -17.07 9.96
N ILE A 211 -11.70 -17.02 9.95
CA ILE A 211 -10.89 -17.45 11.07
C ILE A 211 -10.98 -16.48 12.24
N LYS A 212 -11.20 -17.03 13.43
CA LYS A 212 -11.10 -16.29 14.67
C LYS A 212 -9.63 -16.14 15.03
N THR A 213 -9.18 -14.91 15.12
CA THR A 213 -7.84 -14.59 15.61
C THR A 213 -7.95 -13.60 16.76
N TYR A 214 -6.85 -13.41 17.47
CA TYR A 214 -6.77 -12.60 18.67
C TYR A 214 -5.60 -11.65 18.58
N CYS A 215 -5.80 -10.42 19.06
CA CYS A 215 -4.74 -9.46 19.31
C CYS A 215 -4.20 -9.65 20.72
N GLN A 216 -2.88 -9.79 20.84
CA GLN A 216 -2.15 -9.72 22.10
C GLN A 216 -1.54 -8.32 22.22
N PHE A 217 -2.09 -7.48 23.11
CA PHE A 217 -1.57 -6.14 23.36
C PHE A 217 -0.49 -6.15 24.45
N TRP A 218 0.66 -5.59 24.13
CA TRP A 218 1.77 -5.44 25.06
C TRP A 218 1.87 -3.99 25.53
N TYR A 219 1.66 -3.76 26.82
CA TYR A 219 1.82 -2.45 27.44
C TYR A 219 3.18 -2.33 28.11
N GLU A 220 3.67 -1.11 28.25
CA GLU A 220 4.85 -0.86 29.09
C GLU A 220 4.54 -1.28 30.54
N ASN A 221 5.47 -2.01 31.16
CA ASN A 221 5.41 -2.53 32.53
C ASN A 221 4.43 -3.70 32.79
N ASP A 222 3.62 -4.09 31.81
CA ASP A 222 2.80 -5.30 31.92
C ASP A 222 3.64 -6.54 31.53
N ARG A 223 3.57 -7.60 32.35
CA ARG A 223 4.29 -8.87 32.09
C ARG A 223 3.58 -9.78 31.11
N GLU A 224 2.26 -9.66 31.04
CA GLU A 224 1.39 -10.50 30.23
C GLU A 224 0.61 -9.63 29.26
N PRO A 225 0.32 -10.13 28.05
CA PRO A 225 -0.40 -9.35 27.08
C PRO A 225 -1.88 -9.29 27.44
N LYS A 226 -2.51 -8.16 27.12
CA LYS A 226 -3.97 -8.13 27.09
C LYS A 226 -4.47 -8.75 25.80
N VAL A 227 -5.04 -9.96 25.90
CA VAL A 227 -5.63 -10.66 24.76
C VAL A 227 -7.06 -10.18 24.49
N VAL A 228 -7.38 -9.90 23.23
CA VAL A 228 -8.73 -9.58 22.75
C VAL A 228 -9.02 -10.31 21.42
N GLU A 229 -10.26 -10.72 21.19
CA GLU A 229 -10.68 -11.21 19.86
C GLU A 229 -10.68 -10.06 18.85
N ILE A 230 -10.27 -10.34 17.61
CA ILE A 230 -10.32 -9.36 16.53
C ILE A 230 -11.79 -9.00 16.24
N LEU A 231 -12.08 -7.70 16.16
CA LEU A 231 -13.44 -7.20 15.96
C LEU A 231 -13.88 -7.32 14.50
N GLU A 232 -13.03 -6.89 13.58
CA GLU A 232 -13.34 -6.87 12.15
C GLU A 232 -12.08 -6.98 11.28
N TYR A 233 -12.24 -7.65 10.14
CA TYR A 233 -11.33 -7.55 9.01
C TYR A 233 -12.01 -6.70 7.94
N LYS A 234 -11.79 -5.38 7.98
CA LYS A 234 -12.42 -4.47 7.03
C LYS A 234 -11.74 -4.61 5.68
N TYR A 235 -12.43 -5.22 4.72
CA TYR A 235 -11.98 -5.22 3.32
C TYR A 235 -12.01 -3.79 2.78
N ILE A 236 -10.88 -3.31 2.27
CA ILE A 236 -10.71 -1.91 1.81
C ILE A 236 -10.63 -1.77 0.29
N TRP A 237 -11.06 -2.80 -0.46
CA TRP A 237 -11.19 -2.77 -1.91
C TRP A 237 -12.65 -2.93 -2.33
N TYR A 238 -13.02 -2.40 -3.49
CA TYR A 238 -14.35 -2.61 -4.04
C TYR A 238 -14.37 -3.87 -4.91
N ALA A 239 -15.10 -4.90 -4.47
CA ALA A 239 -15.09 -6.22 -5.09
C ALA A 239 -15.39 -6.23 -6.61
N LYS A 240 -16.11 -5.24 -7.12
CA LYS A 240 -16.43 -5.11 -8.55
C LYS A 240 -15.29 -4.55 -9.40
N TRP A 241 -14.22 -4.02 -8.81
CA TRP A 241 -13.04 -3.53 -9.53
C TRP A 241 -12.08 -4.65 -9.97
N GLY A 242 -12.48 -5.92 -9.80
CA GLY A 242 -11.71 -7.08 -10.21
C GLY A 242 -10.79 -7.61 -9.10
N ASN A 243 -10.08 -8.70 -9.41
CA ASN A 243 -9.18 -9.42 -8.50
C ASN A 243 -9.82 -9.94 -7.19
N TYR A 244 -11.15 -9.96 -7.07
CA TYR A 244 -11.87 -10.55 -5.94
C TYR A 244 -11.83 -12.09 -6.01
N LYS A 245 -10.64 -12.67 -5.75
CA LYS A 245 -10.40 -14.11 -5.78
C LYS A 245 -9.57 -14.59 -4.56
N GLN A 246 -9.93 -15.76 -4.03
CA GLN A 246 -9.15 -16.44 -2.99
C GLN A 246 -7.73 -16.78 -3.47
N GLY A 247 -6.75 -16.74 -2.58
CA GLY A 247 -5.34 -17.01 -2.88
C GLY A 247 -4.58 -15.82 -3.48
N ILE A 248 -5.27 -14.73 -3.82
CA ILE A 248 -4.66 -13.45 -4.14
C ILE A 248 -4.66 -12.61 -2.87
N TYR A 249 -3.53 -11.98 -2.55
CA TYR A 249 -3.44 -11.05 -1.43
C TYR A 249 -4.38 -9.86 -1.64
N GLN A 250 -5.27 -9.68 -0.66
CA GLN A 250 -6.34 -8.68 -0.63
C GLN A 250 -6.06 -7.67 0.48
N PRO A 251 -6.32 -6.37 0.29
CA PRO A 251 -6.02 -5.35 1.28
C PRO A 251 -7.10 -5.26 2.38
N TYR A 252 -6.65 -5.18 3.63
CA TYR A 252 -7.50 -5.14 4.82
C TYR A 252 -7.01 -4.11 5.84
N VAL A 253 -7.98 -3.52 6.57
CA VAL A 253 -7.75 -2.88 7.86
C VAL A 253 -8.36 -3.78 8.93
N ILE A 254 -7.51 -4.32 9.80
CA ILE A 254 -7.89 -5.20 10.89
C ILE A 254 -8.06 -4.35 12.15
N ALA A 255 -9.15 -4.56 12.91
CA ALA A 255 -9.44 -3.77 14.09
C ALA A 255 -9.45 -4.62 15.37
N CYS A 256 -8.66 -4.20 16.35
CA CYS A 256 -8.64 -4.79 17.69
C CYS A 256 -9.08 -3.73 18.71
N LYS A 257 -10.25 -3.93 19.30
CA LYS A 257 -10.82 -2.99 20.27
C LYS A 257 -10.04 -3.06 21.59
N ILE A 258 -9.65 -1.92 22.13
CA ILE A 258 -9.04 -1.86 23.46
C ILE A 258 -10.15 -1.96 24.52
N PRO A 259 -10.07 -2.90 25.48
CA PRO A 259 -11.04 -3.03 26.54
C PRO A 259 -11.12 -1.75 27.37
N GLN A 260 -12.32 -1.37 27.82
CA GLN A 260 -12.53 -0.12 28.55
C GLN A 260 -11.66 0.01 29.80
N ALA A 261 -11.41 -1.12 30.48
CA ALA A 261 -10.50 -1.18 31.63
C ALA A 261 -9.06 -0.74 31.31
N TYR A 262 -8.63 -0.75 30.04
CA TYR A 262 -7.28 -0.38 29.60
C TYR A 262 -7.20 1.02 28.99
N TRP A 263 -8.32 1.75 28.85
CA TRP A 263 -8.30 3.08 28.20
C TRP A 263 -7.42 4.10 28.94
N HIS A 264 -7.31 3.97 30.26
CA HIS A 264 -6.45 4.83 31.08
C HIS A 264 -4.95 4.60 30.85
N LYS A 265 -4.55 3.43 30.32
CA LYS A 265 -3.15 3.12 30.00
C LYS A 265 -2.69 3.75 28.67
N GLY A 266 -3.63 4.22 27.84
CA GLY A 266 -3.32 4.79 26.54
C GLY A 266 -2.97 3.75 25.49
N SER A 267 -2.02 4.07 24.60
CA SER A 267 -1.59 3.18 23.53
C SER A 267 -0.77 1.99 24.09
N PRO A 268 -1.03 0.75 23.65
CA PRO A 268 -0.06 -0.33 23.84
C PRO A 268 1.25 0.01 23.11
N ALA A 269 2.36 -0.57 23.55
CA ALA A 269 3.65 -0.43 22.90
C ALA A 269 3.72 -1.25 21.61
N SER A 270 3.15 -2.45 21.64
CA SER A 270 3.12 -3.34 20.47
C SER A 270 1.90 -4.26 20.48
N VAL A 271 1.62 -4.87 19.32
CA VAL A 271 0.52 -5.80 19.12
C VAL A 271 0.99 -7.00 18.28
N SER A 272 0.58 -8.18 18.71
CA SER A 272 0.71 -9.42 17.94
C SER A 272 -0.66 -9.96 17.56
N ILE A 273 -0.77 -10.61 16.40
CA ILE A 273 -1.95 -11.38 16.00
C ILE A 273 -1.64 -12.87 16.09
N VAL A 274 -2.52 -13.62 16.75
CA VAL A 274 -2.40 -15.08 16.92
C VAL A 274 -3.71 -15.78 16.60
N GLU A 275 -3.64 -17.04 16.19
CA GLU A 275 -4.85 -17.84 15.94
C GLU A 275 -5.52 -18.27 17.26
N LYS A 276 -4.76 -18.74 18.25
CA LYS A 276 -5.29 -19.02 19.59
C LYS A 276 -4.76 -18.01 20.61
N PRO A 277 -5.55 -17.66 21.64
CA PRO A 277 -5.19 -16.64 22.63
C PRO A 277 -3.78 -16.74 23.21
N CYS A 278 -3.29 -17.97 23.44
CA CYS A 278 -2.05 -18.27 24.17
C CYS A 278 -0.90 -18.68 23.27
N ASP A 279 -1.08 -18.66 21.95
CA ASP A 279 0.00 -19.02 21.04
C ASP A 279 1.15 -18.02 21.20
N THR A 280 2.38 -18.52 21.03
CA THR A 280 3.55 -17.64 20.88
C THR A 280 3.49 -17.04 19.49
N ALA A 281 3.45 -15.71 19.42
CA ALA A 281 3.25 -15.01 18.16
C ALA A 281 4.49 -15.07 17.25
N THR A 282 4.26 -15.19 15.95
CA THR A 282 5.29 -15.07 14.89
C THR A 282 5.38 -13.64 14.33
N ASN A 283 4.65 -12.71 14.92
CA ASN A 283 4.58 -11.31 14.52
C ASN A 283 4.41 -10.43 15.77
N ASN A 284 4.92 -9.21 15.72
CA ASN A 284 4.80 -8.19 16.74
C ASN A 284 5.07 -6.81 16.13
N LEU A 285 4.01 -6.06 15.89
CA LEU A 285 4.06 -4.72 15.32
C LEU A 285 4.09 -3.67 16.42
N ARG A 286 5.01 -2.72 16.33
CA ARG A 286 4.97 -1.47 17.09
C ARG A 286 3.65 -0.77 16.80
N VAL A 287 2.96 -0.34 17.85
CA VAL A 287 1.75 0.46 17.72
C VAL A 287 2.15 1.93 17.66
N ILE A 288 1.91 2.55 16.50
CA ILE A 288 2.27 3.94 16.22
C ILE A 288 1.17 4.87 16.75
N TYR A 289 1.57 5.90 17.48
CA TYR A 289 0.69 6.95 17.98
C TYR A 289 1.40 8.30 17.99
N ASN A 290 1.53 8.93 16.82
CA ASN A 290 2.18 10.23 16.68
C ASN A 290 1.19 11.35 17.02
N LYS A 291 1.14 11.76 18.29
CA LYS A 291 0.27 12.87 18.72
C LYS A 291 1.09 14.01 19.30
N PRO A 292 1.38 15.07 18.51
CA PRO A 292 1.92 16.31 19.03
C PRO A 292 0.86 17.08 19.83
N ASP A 293 1.31 18.06 20.62
CA ASP A 293 0.41 18.94 21.37
C ASP A 293 -0.43 19.83 20.46
N ILE A 294 0.15 20.26 19.34
CA ILE A 294 -0.47 21.13 18.35
C ILE A 294 -0.43 20.44 16.99
N LYS A 295 -1.61 20.35 16.37
CA LYS A 295 -1.76 19.86 15.00
C LYS A 295 -1.32 20.92 14.00
N LYS A 296 -0.72 20.46 12.92
CA LYS A 296 -0.49 21.26 11.72
C LYS A 296 -1.72 21.21 10.81
N GLU A 297 -1.81 22.08 9.82
CA GLU A 297 -3.01 22.16 8.99
C GLU A 297 -3.08 21.05 7.95
N PHE A 298 -2.13 20.98 7.00
CA PHE A 298 -2.20 20.07 5.85
C PHE A 298 -0.97 19.19 5.71
N ALA A 299 -1.21 17.92 5.41
CA ALA A 299 -0.23 17.00 4.84
C ALA A 299 -0.78 16.36 3.56
N VAL A 300 0.13 15.85 2.74
CA VAL A 300 -0.21 15.10 1.53
C VAL A 300 0.33 13.68 1.63
N CYS A 301 -0.52 12.70 1.32
CA CYS A 301 -0.18 11.29 1.22
C CYS A 301 -0.21 10.87 -0.24
N VAL A 302 0.91 10.35 -0.75
CA VAL A 302 1.06 9.89 -2.13
C VAL A 302 1.13 8.37 -2.16
N LYS A 303 0.63 7.74 -3.22
CA LYS A 303 0.81 6.30 -3.45
C LYS A 303 2.27 5.91 -3.70
N GLY A 304 2.51 4.60 -3.84
CA GLY A 304 3.82 4.06 -4.21
C GLY A 304 4.28 4.57 -5.58
N LEU A 305 5.46 5.19 -5.61
CA LEU A 305 6.12 5.67 -6.83
C LEU A 305 6.82 4.51 -7.54
N ASP A 306 6.45 4.27 -8.80
CA ASP A 306 6.99 3.23 -9.67
C ASP A 306 7.28 3.80 -11.07
N PHE A 307 8.40 4.53 -11.18
CA PHE A 307 8.85 5.28 -12.35
C PHE A 307 10.32 4.93 -12.67
N LEU A 308 10.65 3.64 -12.69
CA LEU A 308 12.04 3.17 -12.85
C LEU A 308 12.70 3.64 -14.16
N HIS A 309 11.92 3.73 -15.23
CA HIS A 309 12.40 4.05 -16.59
C HIS A 309 12.01 5.45 -17.07
N GLU A 310 11.42 6.26 -16.20
CA GLU A 310 10.91 7.60 -16.54
C GLU A 310 11.55 8.64 -15.63
N ASP A 311 12.27 9.59 -16.23
CA ASP A 311 12.85 10.70 -15.48
C ASP A 311 11.85 11.86 -15.34
N LEU A 312 11.04 11.80 -14.29
CA LEU A 312 10.04 12.82 -13.97
C LEU A 312 10.59 13.92 -13.04
N SER A 313 11.91 14.08 -12.93
CA SER A 313 12.53 14.97 -11.93
C SER A 313 12.00 16.41 -11.99
N VAL A 314 11.88 17.01 -13.19
CA VAL A 314 11.40 18.39 -13.35
C VAL A 314 9.94 18.52 -12.95
N ARG A 315 9.07 17.62 -13.43
CA ARG A 315 7.64 17.61 -13.07
C ARG A 315 7.41 17.38 -11.58
N LEU A 316 8.22 16.51 -10.97
CA LEU A 316 8.14 16.26 -9.54
C LEU A 316 8.56 17.49 -8.73
N ILE A 317 9.60 18.22 -9.14
CA ILE A 317 9.99 19.50 -8.53
C ILE A 317 8.84 20.50 -8.62
N GLU A 318 8.28 20.71 -9.82
CA GLU A 318 7.14 21.62 -10.05
C GLU A 318 5.99 21.28 -9.10
N TRP A 319 5.63 20.00 -9.01
CA TRP A 319 4.54 19.53 -8.16
C TRP A 319 4.84 19.73 -6.67
N ILE A 320 6.03 19.36 -6.17
CA ILE A 320 6.40 19.54 -4.75
C ILE A 320 6.36 21.03 -4.34
N GLU A 321 6.89 21.91 -5.18
CA GLU A 321 6.88 23.35 -4.93
C GLU A 321 5.45 23.91 -4.95
N LEU A 322 4.64 23.53 -5.93
CA LEU A 322 3.24 23.97 -6.02
C LEU A 322 2.43 23.54 -4.80
N ILE A 323 2.53 22.27 -4.39
CA ILE A 323 1.84 21.73 -3.21
C ILE A 323 2.31 22.44 -1.93
N SER A 324 3.59 22.77 -1.84
CA SER A 324 4.13 23.57 -0.73
C SER A 324 3.57 25.00 -0.70
N ILE A 325 3.47 25.66 -1.86
CA ILE A 325 2.89 27.00 -2.01
C ILE A 325 1.41 27.02 -1.63
N LEU A 326 0.66 25.96 -1.98
CA LEU A 326 -0.76 25.81 -1.64
C LEU A 326 -1.01 25.58 -0.15
N GLY A 327 0.03 25.30 0.64
CA GLY A 327 -0.02 25.25 2.10
C GLY A 327 0.15 23.87 2.72
N ALA A 328 0.64 22.87 1.97
CA ALA A 328 1.07 21.62 2.57
C ALA A 328 2.32 21.82 3.43
N ASP A 329 2.31 21.33 4.66
CA ASP A 329 3.50 21.37 5.53
C ASP A 329 4.50 20.27 5.18
N LYS A 330 4.00 19.06 4.87
CA LYS A 330 4.83 17.92 4.50
C LYS A 330 4.11 16.98 3.53
N ILE A 331 4.89 16.40 2.62
CA ILE A 331 4.43 15.38 1.67
C ILE A 331 5.06 14.03 2.05
N TYR A 332 4.25 13.00 2.13
CA TYR A 332 4.67 11.65 2.45
C TYR A 332 4.63 10.78 1.20
N PHE A 333 5.81 10.41 0.72
CA PHE A 333 6.00 9.52 -0.42
C PHE A 333 6.29 8.10 0.02
N TYR A 334 5.90 7.16 -0.84
CA TYR A 334 6.29 5.77 -0.75
C TYR A 334 7.08 5.39 -1.99
N GLU A 335 8.27 4.83 -1.81
CA GLU A 335 9.18 4.51 -2.92
C GLU A 335 9.15 3.02 -3.20
N LEU A 336 8.68 2.61 -4.38
CA LEU A 336 8.87 1.25 -4.90
C LEU A 336 10.16 1.21 -5.72
N GLN A 337 10.12 1.75 -6.94
CA GLN A 337 11.25 1.83 -7.86
C GLN A 337 11.16 3.13 -8.65
N VAL A 338 12.15 3.99 -8.53
CA VAL A 338 12.18 5.28 -9.24
C VAL A 338 13.49 5.46 -9.98
N HIS A 339 13.47 6.30 -11.02
CA HIS A 339 14.66 6.68 -11.74
C HIS A 339 15.72 7.30 -10.80
N PRO A 340 17.04 7.03 -10.96
CA PRO A 340 18.06 7.56 -10.05
C PRO A 340 18.10 9.09 -9.93
N ASN A 341 17.65 9.83 -10.95
CA ASN A 341 17.52 11.29 -10.84
C ASN A 341 16.34 11.70 -9.96
N VAL A 342 15.23 10.96 -10.00
CA VAL A 342 14.09 11.15 -9.09
C VAL A 342 14.52 10.89 -7.65
N THR A 343 15.34 9.86 -7.38
CA THR A 343 15.92 9.63 -6.04
C THR A 343 16.69 10.86 -5.54
N LYS A 344 17.49 11.51 -6.38
CA LYS A 344 18.22 12.73 -5.99
C LYS A 344 17.29 13.89 -5.61
N VAL A 345 16.17 14.04 -6.33
CA VAL A 345 15.14 15.06 -6.01
C VAL A 345 14.50 14.75 -4.66
N LEU A 346 14.10 13.49 -4.46
CA LEU A 346 13.51 13.05 -3.19
C LEU A 346 14.48 13.28 -2.01
N ASP A 347 15.75 12.89 -2.15
CA ASP A 347 16.77 13.11 -1.11
C ASP A 347 16.99 14.60 -0.80
N TYR A 348 16.99 15.45 -1.83
CA TYR A 348 17.11 16.89 -1.68
C TYR A 348 15.96 17.47 -0.84
N TYR A 349 14.71 17.18 -1.20
CA TYR A 349 13.55 17.69 -0.47
C TYR A 349 13.37 17.06 0.92
N LYS A 350 13.82 15.80 1.09
CA LYS A 350 13.84 15.13 2.39
C LYS A 350 14.80 15.85 3.34
N LYS A 351 15.98 16.24 2.84
CA LYS A 351 16.96 17.03 3.60
C LYS A 351 16.43 18.42 3.98
N LEU A 352 15.62 19.05 3.12
CA LEU A 352 14.92 20.30 3.43
C LEU A 352 13.77 20.14 4.43
N GLY A 353 13.41 18.90 4.79
CA GLY A 353 12.32 18.59 5.71
C GLY A 353 10.92 18.78 5.11
N LYS A 354 10.83 18.99 3.79
CA LYS A 354 9.57 19.21 3.05
C LYS A 354 8.83 17.92 2.74
N ILE A 355 9.58 16.83 2.60
CA ILE A 355 9.01 15.52 2.31
C ILE A 355 9.55 14.48 3.29
N ASP A 356 8.83 13.37 3.39
CA ASP A 356 9.37 12.13 3.92
C ASP A 356 9.15 11.01 2.90
N VAL A 357 10.08 10.06 2.86
CA VAL A 357 10.11 8.99 1.87
C VAL A 357 10.26 7.68 2.61
N THR A 358 9.21 6.85 2.54
CA THR A 358 9.16 5.51 3.11
C THR A 358 9.35 4.47 2.00
N PRO A 359 10.43 3.68 2.03
CA PRO A 359 10.58 2.57 1.09
C PRO A 359 9.42 1.57 1.21
N LEU A 360 9.02 0.97 0.10
CA LEU A 360 7.88 0.06 0.01
C LEU A 360 8.23 -1.20 -0.79
N THR A 361 7.63 -2.32 -0.41
CA THR A 361 7.70 -3.60 -1.13
C THR A 361 6.29 -4.15 -1.35
N LEU A 362 6.13 -4.99 -2.36
CA LEU A 362 4.91 -5.76 -2.57
C LEU A 362 4.90 -6.98 -1.64
N PRO A 363 3.78 -7.27 -0.95
CA PRO A 363 3.68 -8.39 -0.02
C PRO A 363 3.51 -9.74 -0.68
N GLY A 364 3.83 -10.78 0.09
CA GLY A 364 3.64 -12.16 -0.28
C GLY A 364 4.66 -12.62 -1.32
N GLY A 365 4.20 -13.45 -2.26
CA GLY A 365 5.00 -13.94 -3.39
C GLY A 365 5.08 -12.97 -4.57
N GLN A 366 4.73 -11.69 -4.38
CA GLN A 366 4.82 -10.66 -5.42
C GLN A 366 6.29 -10.24 -5.66
N PRO A 367 6.66 -9.88 -6.90
CA PRO A 367 8.05 -9.57 -7.22
C PRO A 367 8.49 -8.21 -6.64
N ASN A 368 9.71 -8.19 -6.11
CA ASN A 368 10.35 -6.98 -5.56
C ASN A 368 11.71 -6.68 -6.22
N VAL A 369 12.09 -7.44 -7.24
CA VAL A 369 13.28 -7.15 -8.06
C VAL A 369 12.94 -5.97 -8.99
N PRO A 370 13.72 -4.89 -9.05
CA PRO A 370 13.31 -3.60 -9.62
C PRO A 370 12.57 -3.67 -10.97
N ALA A 371 13.23 -4.17 -12.02
CA ALA A 371 12.63 -4.24 -13.35
C ALA A 371 11.44 -5.21 -13.42
N PHE A 372 11.47 -6.30 -12.65
CA PHE A 372 10.36 -7.26 -12.63
C PHE A 372 9.16 -6.73 -11.85
N GLN A 373 9.40 -5.99 -10.77
CA GLN A 373 8.37 -5.30 -9.99
C GLN A 373 7.67 -4.25 -10.85
N HIS A 374 8.43 -3.41 -11.55
CA HIS A 374 7.89 -2.43 -12.50
C HIS A 374 7.06 -3.11 -13.60
N MET A 375 7.61 -4.15 -14.26
CA MET A 375 6.87 -4.92 -15.27
C MET A 375 5.58 -5.53 -14.71
N TYR A 376 5.62 -6.06 -13.49
CA TYR A 376 4.45 -6.64 -12.83
C TYR A 376 3.36 -5.60 -12.59
N LEU A 377 3.70 -4.44 -12.02
CA LEU A 377 2.75 -3.38 -11.71
C LEU A 377 2.13 -2.77 -12.98
N THR A 378 2.94 -2.60 -14.03
CA THR A 378 2.47 -2.10 -15.34
C THR A 378 1.56 -3.10 -16.07
N LYS A 379 1.86 -4.41 -16.00
CA LYS A 379 1.06 -5.44 -16.68
C LYS A 379 -0.13 -5.95 -15.85
N LYS A 380 -0.15 -5.72 -14.54
CA LYS A 380 -1.20 -6.19 -13.61
C LYS A 380 -1.85 -5.02 -12.87
N THR A 381 -2.51 -4.13 -13.61
CA THR A 381 -3.13 -2.89 -13.09
C THR A 381 -4.01 -3.08 -11.85
N ASN A 382 -4.83 -4.13 -11.79
CA ASN A 382 -5.66 -4.38 -10.60
C ASN A 382 -4.82 -4.74 -9.36
N HIS A 383 -3.71 -5.47 -9.53
CA HIS A 383 -2.79 -5.74 -8.42
C HIS A 383 -2.09 -4.46 -7.99
N LYS A 384 -1.64 -3.63 -8.94
CA LYS A 384 -1.08 -2.29 -8.65
C LYS A 384 -2.04 -1.47 -7.78
N ARG A 385 -3.28 -1.27 -8.23
CA ARG A 385 -4.31 -0.50 -7.50
C ARG A 385 -4.64 -1.08 -6.11
N GLN A 386 -4.65 -2.41 -5.96
CA GLN A 386 -4.86 -3.03 -4.65
C GLN A 386 -3.69 -2.77 -3.68
N ASN A 387 -2.45 -2.78 -4.18
CA ASN A 387 -1.26 -2.48 -3.38
C ASN A 387 -1.20 -0.99 -2.99
N GLU A 388 -1.69 -0.07 -3.83
CA GLU A 388 -1.74 1.37 -3.54
C GLU A 388 -2.57 1.72 -2.28
N LEU A 389 -3.51 0.86 -1.90
CA LEU A 389 -4.31 1.08 -0.68
C LEU A 389 -3.51 0.98 0.62
N ILE A 390 -2.38 0.27 0.62
CA ILE A 390 -1.53 0.09 1.79
C ILE A 390 -0.83 1.41 2.18
N PRO A 391 -0.04 2.06 1.31
CA PRO A 391 0.59 3.33 1.64
C PRO A 391 -0.41 4.44 1.98
N TYR A 392 -1.58 4.47 1.32
CA TYR A 392 -2.62 5.44 1.66
C TYR A 392 -3.13 5.28 3.10
N ASN A 393 -3.40 4.05 3.54
CA ASN A 393 -3.87 3.81 4.89
C ASN A 393 -2.74 3.97 5.92
N ASP A 394 -1.52 3.51 5.62
CA ASP A 394 -0.35 3.72 6.49
C ASP A 394 -0.12 5.21 6.76
N CYS A 395 -0.07 6.02 5.70
CA CYS A 395 0.11 7.46 5.79
C CYS A 395 -1.00 8.13 6.60
N LEU A 396 -2.27 7.83 6.28
CA LEU A 396 -3.41 8.37 7.00
C LEU A 396 -3.32 8.06 8.51
N TYR A 397 -3.10 6.80 8.88
CA TYR A 397 -3.11 6.41 10.29
C TYR A 397 -1.88 6.91 11.07
N LYS A 398 -0.70 7.01 10.43
CA LYS A 398 0.49 7.63 11.04
C LYS A 398 0.23 9.09 11.40
N HIS A 399 -0.40 9.84 10.49
CA HIS A 399 -0.39 11.30 10.53
C HIS A 399 -1.73 11.96 10.91
N MET A 400 -2.82 11.19 11.09
CA MET A 400 -4.16 11.74 11.42
C MET A 400 -4.21 12.52 12.75
N TYR A 401 -3.23 12.34 13.63
CA TYR A 401 -3.09 13.10 14.87
C TYR A 401 -2.10 14.26 14.77
N GLU A 402 -1.29 14.31 13.72
CA GLU A 402 -0.31 15.36 13.47
C GLU A 402 -0.91 16.50 12.64
N TYR A 403 -1.92 16.19 11.81
CA TYR A 403 -2.55 17.15 10.90
C TYR A 403 -4.07 17.25 11.08
N GLU A 404 -4.64 18.42 10.75
CA GLU A 404 -6.09 18.63 10.68
C GLU A 404 -6.68 18.05 9.40
N TYR A 405 -5.96 18.21 8.28
CA TYR A 405 -6.35 17.71 6.96
C TYR A 405 -5.21 16.90 6.33
N ILE A 406 -5.58 15.79 5.72
CA ILE A 406 -4.67 14.97 4.92
C ILE A 406 -5.29 14.84 3.53
N ALA A 407 -4.59 15.32 2.52
CA ALA A 407 -4.97 15.15 1.13
C ALA A 407 -4.34 13.86 0.58
N LEU A 408 -5.12 13.09 -0.16
CA LEU A 408 -4.65 11.94 -0.92
C LEU A 408 -4.53 12.41 -2.37
N LEU A 409 -3.30 12.46 -2.90
CA LEU A 409 -3.03 12.97 -4.24
C LEU A 409 -2.01 12.08 -4.95
N ASP A 410 -2.22 11.90 -6.25
CA ASP A 410 -1.17 11.44 -7.15
C ASP A 410 -0.27 12.62 -7.59
N ILE A 411 0.94 12.33 -8.08
CA ILE A 411 1.93 13.37 -8.43
C ILE A 411 1.58 14.16 -9.69
N ASP A 412 0.53 13.77 -10.40
CA ASP A 412 -0.09 14.42 -11.55
C ASP A 412 -1.40 15.13 -11.19
N GLU A 413 -1.80 15.15 -9.90
CA GLU A 413 -3.03 15.77 -9.42
C GLU A 413 -2.74 16.96 -8.50
N VAL A 414 -3.56 18.02 -8.61
CA VAL A 414 -3.49 19.16 -7.68
C VAL A 414 -4.90 19.65 -7.31
N ILE A 415 -5.13 19.87 -6.01
CA ILE A 415 -6.32 20.58 -5.54
C ILE A 415 -6.06 22.08 -5.70
N MET A 416 -6.53 22.68 -6.78
CA MET A 416 -6.35 24.11 -7.03
C MET A 416 -7.55 24.93 -6.51
N PRO A 417 -7.37 25.81 -5.49
CA PRO A 417 -8.44 26.71 -5.07
C PRO A 417 -8.73 27.76 -6.16
N VAL A 418 -10.00 27.95 -6.50
CA VAL A 418 -10.43 28.91 -7.55
C VAL A 418 -10.55 30.35 -7.01
N LYS A 419 -10.87 30.50 -5.72
CA LYS A 419 -11.20 31.81 -5.11
C LYS A 419 -10.23 32.23 -4.00
N ASP A 420 -9.37 31.32 -3.57
CA ASP A 420 -8.50 31.48 -2.40
C ASP A 420 -7.05 31.18 -2.83
N ARG A 421 -6.06 31.58 -2.03
CA ARG A 421 -4.65 31.39 -2.40
C ARG A 421 -4.09 30.06 -1.88
N THR A 422 -4.62 29.57 -0.77
CA THR A 422 -4.13 28.38 -0.07
C THR A 422 -5.27 27.46 0.34
N TRP A 423 -4.95 26.21 0.69
CA TRP A 423 -5.92 25.27 1.24
C TRP A 423 -6.47 25.70 2.61
N SER A 424 -5.68 26.40 3.42
CA SER A 424 -6.16 26.95 4.71
C SER A 424 -7.26 27.99 4.48
N GLU A 425 -7.06 28.93 3.56
CA GLU A 425 -8.08 29.93 3.19
C GLU A 425 -9.33 29.26 2.59
N LEU A 426 -9.14 28.28 1.71
CA LEU A 426 -10.23 27.48 1.16
C LEU A 426 -11.07 26.85 2.29
N MET A 427 -10.44 26.23 3.29
CA MET A 427 -11.15 25.58 4.39
C MET A 427 -11.83 26.58 5.32
N LYS A 428 -11.22 27.76 5.58
CA LYS A 428 -11.89 28.85 6.32
C LYS A 428 -13.21 29.27 5.66
N ARG A 429 -13.29 29.20 4.33
CA ARG A 429 -14.52 29.48 3.56
C ARG A 429 -15.49 28.30 3.48
N VAL A 430 -14.99 27.07 3.43
CA VAL A 430 -15.79 25.84 3.23
C VAL A 430 -16.39 25.33 4.55
N LEU A 431 -15.65 25.38 5.66
CA LEU A 431 -16.10 24.83 6.94
C LEU A 431 -17.41 25.44 7.46
N PRO A 432 -17.59 26.77 7.49
CA PRO A 432 -18.85 27.35 7.97
C PRO A 432 -20.05 26.91 7.12
N LYS A 433 -19.86 26.78 5.80
CA LYS A 433 -20.90 26.30 4.89
C LYS A 433 -21.27 24.84 5.17
N ALA A 434 -20.27 23.99 5.40
CA ALA A 434 -20.49 22.58 5.70
C ALA A 434 -21.25 22.38 7.03
N LEU A 435 -20.94 23.21 8.04
CA LEU A 435 -21.60 23.21 9.35
C LEU A 435 -23.04 23.76 9.29
N ASN A 436 -23.30 24.75 8.43
CA ASN A 436 -24.64 25.29 8.23
C ASN A 436 -25.60 24.27 7.60
N ILE A 437 -25.10 23.35 6.76
CA ILE A 437 -25.91 22.26 6.19
C ILE A 437 -26.25 21.23 7.28
N ARG A 438 -25.24 20.83 8.06
CA ARG A 438 -25.41 19.94 9.20
C ARG A 438 -24.32 20.25 10.21
N ASN A 439 -24.72 20.54 11.44
CA ASN A 439 -23.82 20.93 12.52
C ASN A 439 -23.03 19.72 13.06
N GLU A 440 -22.22 19.12 12.20
CA GLU A 440 -21.33 18.00 12.50
C GLU A 440 -20.01 18.16 11.74
N THR A 441 -18.92 17.68 12.33
CA THR A 441 -17.63 17.58 11.65
C THR A 441 -17.71 16.58 10.51
N ARG A 442 -17.08 16.88 9.37
CA ARG A 442 -17.02 15.97 8.23
C ARG A 442 -15.82 15.05 8.33
N ALA A 443 -16.00 13.78 7.95
CA ALA A 443 -14.92 12.80 7.91
C ALA A 443 -14.02 12.96 6.69
N SER A 444 -14.54 13.52 5.61
CA SER A 444 -13.81 13.81 4.37
C SER A 444 -14.46 14.95 3.60
N TYR A 445 -13.68 15.55 2.70
CA TYR A 445 -14.12 16.50 1.69
C TYR A 445 -13.71 15.97 0.32
N ASN A 446 -14.60 16.12 -0.66
CA ASN A 446 -14.33 15.69 -2.03
C ASN A 446 -14.22 16.94 -2.91
N VAL A 447 -13.26 16.92 -3.83
CA VAL A 447 -13.05 17.97 -4.82
C VAL A 447 -13.55 17.44 -6.17
N ARG A 448 -14.06 18.34 -7.02
CA ARG A 448 -14.48 17.96 -8.37
C ARG A 448 -13.27 17.96 -9.30
N ASN A 449 -13.04 16.85 -9.99
CA ASN A 449 -11.95 16.73 -10.95
C ASN A 449 -12.24 17.52 -12.23
N VAL A 450 -11.18 18.12 -12.77
CA VAL A 450 -11.11 18.70 -14.11
C VAL A 450 -9.82 18.18 -14.73
N TYR A 451 -9.91 17.65 -15.95
CA TYR A 451 -8.79 17.00 -16.62
C TYR A 451 -8.15 17.95 -17.63
N PHE A 452 -6.83 18.01 -17.61
CA PHE A 452 -6.02 18.71 -18.61
C PHE A 452 -5.18 17.64 -19.30
N LEU A 453 -5.45 17.42 -20.59
CA LEU A 453 -4.84 16.36 -21.37
C LEU A 453 -3.93 17.00 -22.41
N ASP A 454 -2.62 16.95 -22.19
CA ASP A 454 -1.61 17.59 -23.05
C ASP A 454 -1.77 17.16 -24.52
N ASP A 455 -2.10 15.88 -24.75
CA ASP A 455 -2.31 15.32 -26.10
C ASP A 455 -3.54 15.87 -26.82
N LEU A 456 -4.45 16.53 -26.11
CA LEU A 456 -5.67 17.14 -26.66
C LEU A 456 -5.61 18.67 -26.68
N LEU A 457 -4.50 19.25 -26.20
CA LEU A 457 -4.27 20.68 -26.29
C LEU A 457 -3.70 21.01 -27.67
N HIS A 458 -4.32 21.94 -28.38
CA HIS A 458 -3.69 22.55 -29.55
C HIS A 458 -2.35 23.15 -29.11
N SER A 459 -1.29 22.93 -29.90
CA SER A 459 0.07 23.45 -29.67
C SER A 459 0.02 24.79 -28.96
N HIS A 460 0.31 24.79 -27.66
CA HIS A 460 0.25 26.01 -26.86
C HIS A 460 1.21 27.03 -27.49
N GLY A 461 0.70 28.21 -27.82
CA GLY A 461 1.55 29.37 -28.02
C GLY A 461 2.30 29.65 -26.71
N GLU A 462 3.54 30.12 -26.82
CA GLU A 462 4.25 30.67 -25.67
C GLU A 462 3.40 31.77 -25.03
N PHE A 463 3.24 31.70 -23.70
CA PHE A 463 2.66 32.79 -22.94
C PHE A 463 3.82 33.70 -22.52
N ASP A 464 4.04 34.81 -23.23
CA ASP A 464 5.14 35.77 -22.96
C ASP A 464 5.18 36.32 -21.51
N HIS A 465 4.17 36.03 -20.70
CA HIS A 465 3.97 36.57 -19.35
C HIS A 465 4.03 35.48 -18.26
N VAL A 466 4.17 34.21 -18.64
CA VAL A 466 4.36 33.09 -17.71
C VAL A 466 5.85 32.71 -17.81
N PRO A 467 6.66 32.96 -16.76
CA PRO A 467 8.11 32.82 -16.80
C PRO A 467 8.63 31.44 -17.21
#